data_AF-A0A970AT57-F1
#
_entry.id   AF-A0A970AT57-F1
#
_cell.length_a   1.000
_cell.length_b   1.000
_cell.length_c   1.000
_cell.angle_alpha   90.00
_cell.angle_beta   90.00
_cell.angle_gamma   90.00
#
_symmetry.space_group_name_H-M   'P 1'
#
loop_
_entity.id
_entity.type
_entity.pdbx_description
1 polymer ?
#
loop_
_entity_poly.entity_id
_entity_poly.type
_entity_poly.pdbx_seq_one_letter_code
_entity_poly.pdbx_strand_id
1 'polypeptide(L)'
;MNSSRLIKISKYLTKYLRHEPDRIGIQLAPGGWVPVSELLGACAKNNFAIQLAELKQVVAGNDKQRFSFDSTGTLIRANQGHSVEVDLQLQPAVPPNILYHGTGSGAVESILTEGIKKMSRHHVHLSRDIQTAHKVGGRHGIPAILSVDAAAMHDDGYTFYCSENGVWLVDFIPPNYLKLSQLTVDSYQLPITNYQLPITHSPLPNLKSKI
;
A
#
# COMPACT_ATOMS: atom_id res chain seq x y z
N MET A 1 -28.77 5.20 -6.13
CA MET A 1 -28.24 3.95 -6.73
C MET A 1 -27.49 3.18 -5.66
N ASN A 2 -27.64 1.85 -5.62
CA ASN A 2 -27.19 1.00 -4.52
C ASN A 2 -25.66 0.92 -4.43
N SER A 3 -25.06 1.30 -3.31
CA SER A 3 -23.61 1.27 -3.06
C SER A 3 -22.99 -0.11 -3.36
N SER A 4 -23.76 -1.19 -3.24
CA SER A 4 -23.36 -2.55 -3.61
C SER A 4 -22.98 -2.68 -5.10
N ARG A 5 -23.68 -1.99 -6.01
CA ARG A 5 -23.38 -2.05 -7.44
C ARG A 5 -22.07 -1.32 -7.79
N LEU A 6 -21.84 -0.14 -7.22
CA LEU A 6 -20.59 0.60 -7.41
C LEU A 6 -19.37 -0.18 -6.89
N ILE A 7 -19.51 -0.90 -5.77
CA ILE A 7 -18.47 -1.79 -5.24
C ILE A 7 -18.16 -2.93 -6.22
N LYS A 8 -19.20 -3.56 -6.79
CA LYS A 8 -19.02 -4.63 -7.81
C LYS A 8 -18.30 -4.10 -9.04
N ILE A 9 -18.69 -2.92 -9.54
CA ILE A 9 -18.03 -2.28 -10.68
C ILE A 9 -16.56 -1.99 -10.34
N SER A 10 -16.27 -1.39 -9.18
CA SER A 10 -14.89 -1.10 -8.76
C SER A 10 -14.02 -2.36 -8.69
N LYS A 11 -14.55 -3.48 -8.18
CA LYS A 11 -13.86 -4.78 -8.17
C LYS A 11 -13.65 -5.33 -9.59
N TYR A 12 -14.67 -5.24 -10.44
CA TYR A 12 -14.61 -5.69 -11.84
C TYR A 12 -13.53 -4.91 -12.62
N LEU A 13 -13.55 -3.58 -12.52
CA LEU A 13 -12.53 -2.71 -13.14
C LEU A 13 -11.13 -2.98 -12.59
N THR A 14 -11.00 -3.20 -11.27
CA THR A 14 -9.70 -3.56 -10.67
C THR A 14 -9.16 -4.85 -11.28
N LYS A 15 -10.02 -5.85 -11.49
CA LYS A 15 -9.63 -7.12 -12.09
C LYS A 15 -9.10 -6.93 -13.51
N TYR A 16 -9.88 -6.28 -14.36
CA TYR A 16 -9.56 -6.23 -15.79
C TYR A 16 -8.58 -5.13 -16.18
N LEU A 17 -8.58 -3.98 -15.49
CA LEU A 17 -7.59 -2.92 -15.77
C LEU A 17 -6.21 -3.19 -15.14
N ARG A 18 -6.05 -4.23 -14.30
CA ARG A 18 -4.76 -4.52 -13.63
C ARG A 18 -4.21 -5.91 -13.86
N HIS A 19 -5.08 -6.91 -14.03
CA HIS A 19 -4.69 -8.30 -13.91
C HIS A 19 -5.04 -9.15 -15.13
N GLU A 20 -6.19 -8.92 -15.77
CA GLU A 20 -6.68 -9.82 -16.82
C GLU A 20 -7.38 -9.08 -18.00
N PRO A 21 -6.83 -7.98 -18.56
CA PRO A 21 -7.50 -7.18 -19.59
C PRO A 21 -7.97 -8.01 -20.80
N ASP A 22 -7.14 -8.95 -21.25
CA ASP A 22 -7.44 -9.83 -22.39
C ASP A 22 -8.70 -10.68 -22.18
N ARG A 23 -9.05 -11.02 -20.93
CA ARG A 23 -10.24 -11.85 -20.65
C ARG A 23 -11.57 -11.17 -20.99
N ILE A 24 -11.59 -9.84 -21.07
CA ILE A 24 -12.76 -9.12 -21.58
C ILE A 24 -12.50 -8.51 -22.97
N GLY A 25 -11.33 -8.80 -23.55
CA GLY A 25 -10.95 -8.35 -24.90
C GLY A 25 -10.57 -6.88 -24.97
N ILE A 26 -9.98 -6.32 -23.90
CA ILE A 26 -9.37 -4.98 -23.94
C ILE A 26 -7.85 -5.10 -23.91
N GLN A 27 -7.16 -4.12 -24.49
CA GLN A 27 -5.70 -4.01 -24.41
C GLN A 27 -5.31 -2.72 -23.68
N LEU A 28 -4.30 -2.81 -22.81
CA LEU A 28 -3.79 -1.62 -22.12
C LEU A 28 -2.75 -0.94 -23.01
N ALA A 29 -3.01 0.31 -23.38
CA ALA A 29 -2.01 1.16 -24.02
C ALA A 29 -0.93 1.60 -23.00
N PRO A 30 0.20 2.19 -23.46
CA PRO A 30 1.17 2.82 -22.57
C PRO A 30 0.47 3.80 -21.59
N GLY A 31 0.94 3.84 -20.36
CA GLY A 31 0.29 4.51 -19.23
C GLY A 31 -0.85 3.71 -18.58
N GLY A 32 -1.19 2.52 -19.09
CA GLY A 32 -2.33 1.72 -18.63
C GLY A 32 -3.68 2.18 -19.16
N TRP A 33 -3.69 2.99 -20.21
CA TRP A 33 -4.89 3.63 -20.75
C TRP A 33 -5.73 2.69 -21.60
N VAL A 34 -7.05 2.85 -21.50
CA VAL A 34 -8.05 2.17 -22.34
C VAL A 34 -9.12 3.19 -22.75
N PRO A 35 -9.58 3.20 -24.02
CA PRO A 35 -10.75 3.98 -24.41
C PRO A 35 -11.98 3.60 -23.59
N VAL A 36 -12.68 4.61 -23.04
CA VAL A 36 -13.89 4.38 -22.24
C VAL A 36 -14.96 3.65 -23.05
N SER A 37 -15.12 4.00 -24.33
CA SER A 37 -16.05 3.32 -25.23
C SER A 37 -15.71 1.83 -25.41
N GLU A 38 -14.43 1.49 -25.55
CA GLU A 38 -13.96 0.12 -25.66
C GLU A 38 -14.22 -0.67 -24.37
N LEU A 39 -13.85 -0.10 -23.21
CA LEU A 39 -14.11 -0.71 -21.91
C LEU A 39 -15.60 -0.99 -21.69
N LEU A 40 -16.48 -0.01 -21.94
CA LEU A 40 -17.92 -0.18 -21.76
C LEU A 40 -18.48 -1.24 -22.72
N GLY A 41 -18.04 -1.25 -23.97
CA GLY A 41 -18.39 -2.25 -24.96
C GLY A 41 -17.95 -3.66 -24.56
N ALA A 42 -16.71 -3.81 -24.09
CA ALA A 42 -16.15 -5.06 -23.58
C ALA A 42 -16.93 -5.57 -22.37
N CYS A 43 -17.26 -4.68 -21.41
CA CYS A 43 -18.05 -5.03 -20.24
C CYS A 43 -19.46 -5.51 -20.63
N ALA A 44 -20.12 -4.84 -21.58
CA ALA A 44 -21.43 -5.26 -22.08
C ALA A 44 -21.39 -6.63 -22.78
N LYS A 45 -20.40 -6.87 -23.65
CA LYS A 45 -20.19 -8.17 -24.31
C LYS A 45 -19.95 -9.31 -23.32
N ASN A 46 -19.35 -9.01 -22.17
CA ASN A 46 -19.06 -9.97 -21.11
C ASN A 46 -20.13 -9.98 -19.99
N ASN A 47 -21.38 -9.67 -20.33
CA ASN A 47 -22.56 -9.74 -19.43
C ASN A 47 -22.44 -8.88 -18.16
N PHE A 48 -21.66 -7.80 -18.21
CA PHE A 48 -21.48 -6.87 -17.11
C PHE A 48 -21.61 -5.44 -17.60
N ALA A 49 -22.76 -5.08 -18.19
CA ALA A 49 -22.97 -3.73 -18.70
C ALA A 49 -22.81 -2.67 -17.58
N ILE A 50 -22.00 -1.65 -17.86
CA ILE A 50 -21.76 -0.49 -17.00
C ILE A 50 -22.24 0.74 -17.76
N GLN A 51 -23.01 1.61 -17.11
CA GLN A 51 -23.38 2.90 -17.69
C GLN A 51 -22.26 3.92 -17.46
N LEU A 52 -22.09 4.86 -18.39
CA LEU A 52 -21.06 5.92 -18.25
C LEU A 52 -21.22 6.70 -16.93
N ALA A 53 -22.45 6.97 -16.50
CA ALA A 53 -22.72 7.62 -15.23
C ALA A 53 -22.22 6.79 -14.02
N GLU A 54 -22.35 5.47 -14.07
CA GLU A 54 -21.85 4.56 -13.04
C GLU A 54 -20.32 4.54 -13.02
N LEU A 55 -19.70 4.51 -14.19
CA LEU A 55 -18.25 4.58 -14.32
C LEU A 55 -17.71 5.88 -13.71
N LYS A 56 -18.31 7.03 -14.05
CA LYS A 56 -17.97 8.33 -13.47
C LYS A 56 -18.13 8.35 -11.95
N GLN A 57 -19.22 7.78 -11.43
CA GLN A 57 -19.42 7.65 -9.99
C GLN A 57 -18.37 6.76 -9.31
N VAL A 58 -17.95 5.66 -9.95
CA VAL A 58 -16.90 4.79 -9.43
C VAL A 58 -15.54 5.48 -9.45
N VAL A 59 -15.25 6.32 -10.43
CA VAL A 59 -13.99 7.07 -10.46
C VAL A 59 -14.00 8.18 -9.40
N ALA A 60 -15.09 8.96 -9.32
CA ALA A 60 -15.21 10.08 -8.38
C ALA A 60 -15.39 9.66 -6.91
N GLY A 61 -16.21 8.62 -6.65
CA GLY A 61 -16.58 8.17 -5.31
C GLY A 61 -15.64 7.12 -4.71
N ASN A 62 -14.43 6.97 -5.24
CA ASN A 62 -13.48 5.99 -4.76
C ASN A 62 -12.49 6.63 -3.81
N ASP A 63 -12.68 6.37 -2.51
CA ASP A 63 -11.81 6.83 -1.41
C ASP A 63 -10.32 6.55 -1.63
N LYS A 64 -9.99 5.59 -2.50
CA LYS A 64 -8.60 5.18 -2.80
C LYS A 64 -8.09 5.69 -4.15
N GLN A 65 -8.89 6.48 -4.87
CA GLN A 65 -8.58 7.02 -6.21
C GLN A 65 -7.90 5.96 -7.09
N ARG A 66 -8.54 4.79 -7.24
CA ARG A 66 -7.91 3.62 -7.90
C ARG A 66 -7.81 3.77 -9.41
N PHE A 67 -8.61 4.65 -9.98
CA PHE A 67 -8.78 4.88 -11.40
C PHE A 67 -8.76 6.38 -11.65
N SER A 68 -8.27 6.76 -12.81
CA SER A 68 -8.29 8.14 -13.31
C SER A 68 -8.81 8.15 -14.73
N PHE A 69 -9.51 9.23 -15.07
CA PHE A 69 -9.72 9.60 -16.46
C PHE A 69 -8.58 10.48 -16.94
N ASP A 70 -8.35 10.51 -18.25
CA ASP A 70 -7.53 11.56 -18.85
C ASP A 70 -8.25 12.92 -18.80
N SER A 71 -7.56 13.98 -19.23
CA SER A 71 -8.11 15.34 -19.24
C SER A 71 -9.40 15.49 -20.06
N THR A 72 -9.61 14.65 -21.08
CA THR A 72 -10.81 14.70 -21.93
C THR A 72 -11.94 13.80 -21.43
N GLY A 73 -11.67 12.88 -20.49
CA GLY A 73 -12.63 11.89 -20.03
C GLY A 73 -12.89 10.73 -20.99
N THR A 74 -12.08 10.59 -22.04
CA THR A 74 -12.25 9.58 -23.10
C THR A 74 -11.42 8.33 -22.85
N LEU A 75 -10.36 8.44 -22.04
CA LEU A 75 -9.51 7.34 -21.62
C LEU A 75 -9.64 7.13 -20.11
N ILE A 76 -9.52 5.87 -19.69
CA ILE A 76 -9.48 5.48 -18.28
C ILE A 76 -8.29 4.55 -18.03
N ARG A 77 -7.69 4.66 -16.86
CA ARG A 77 -6.65 3.74 -16.39
C ARG A 77 -6.83 3.35 -14.93
N ALA A 78 -6.19 2.26 -14.52
CA ALA A 78 -5.91 2.05 -13.11
C ALA A 78 -4.65 2.83 -12.72
N ASN A 79 -4.66 3.44 -11.54
CA ASN A 79 -3.54 4.29 -11.12
C ASN A 79 -2.34 3.49 -10.67
N GLN A 80 -2.56 2.29 -10.08
CA GLN A 80 -1.51 1.41 -9.54
C GLN A 80 -1.96 -0.05 -9.42
N GLY A 81 -1.01 -0.94 -9.09
CA GLY A 81 -1.28 -2.32 -8.71
C GLY A 81 -1.48 -3.29 -9.86
N HIS A 82 -0.90 -3.00 -11.03
CA HIS A 82 -0.88 -3.89 -12.18
C HIS A 82 -0.04 -5.13 -11.88
N SER A 83 -0.46 -6.27 -12.45
CA SER A 83 0.34 -7.50 -12.54
C SER A 83 0.58 -7.93 -13.98
N VAL A 84 -0.11 -7.34 -14.95
CA VAL A 84 0.16 -7.54 -16.39
C VAL A 84 1.22 -6.57 -16.85
N GLU A 85 2.08 -7.00 -17.77
CA GLU A 85 3.13 -6.15 -18.35
C GLU A 85 2.51 -4.95 -19.06
N VAL A 86 2.80 -3.75 -18.54
CA VAL A 86 2.35 -2.48 -19.11
C VAL A 86 3.35 -1.41 -18.73
N ASP A 87 3.79 -0.63 -19.70
CA ASP A 87 4.58 0.58 -19.43
C ASP A 87 3.65 1.60 -18.77
N LEU A 88 3.80 1.85 -17.47
CA LEU A 88 2.98 2.81 -16.74
C LEU A 88 3.41 4.27 -16.96
N GLN A 89 4.50 4.51 -17.70
CA GLN A 89 5.09 5.82 -17.95
C GLN A 89 5.31 6.64 -16.67
N LEU A 90 5.58 5.95 -15.57
CA LEU A 90 5.80 6.58 -14.28
C LEU A 90 7.07 7.42 -14.36
N GLN A 91 6.95 8.69 -13.99
CA GLN A 91 8.11 9.57 -13.91
C GLN A 91 8.82 9.35 -12.58
N PRO A 92 10.16 9.17 -12.58
CA PRO A 92 10.94 9.15 -11.36
C PRO A 92 10.65 10.38 -10.49
N ALA A 93 10.57 10.18 -9.18
CA ALA A 93 10.27 11.22 -8.21
C ALA A 93 11.14 11.06 -6.96
N VAL A 94 11.55 12.19 -6.36
CA VAL A 94 12.29 12.22 -5.09
C VAL A 94 11.33 11.86 -3.95
N PRO A 95 11.58 10.78 -3.18
CA PRO A 95 10.69 10.37 -2.11
C PRO A 95 10.81 11.28 -0.87
N PRO A 96 9.81 11.27 0.04
CA PRO A 96 9.97 11.78 1.39
C PRO A 96 11.02 10.97 2.16
N ASN A 97 11.53 11.52 3.27
CA ASN A 97 12.55 10.84 4.09
C ASN A 97 12.12 9.44 4.53
N ILE A 98 10.88 9.31 4.98
CA ILE A 98 10.33 8.05 5.49
C ILE A 98 9.04 7.71 4.75
N LEU A 99 8.94 6.43 4.36
CA LEU A 99 7.72 5.81 3.86
C LEU A 99 7.39 4.56 4.69
N TYR A 100 6.19 4.01 4.53
CA TYR A 100 5.71 2.88 5.32
C TYR A 100 5.21 1.73 4.47
N HIS A 101 5.55 0.52 4.88
CA HIS A 101 5.02 -0.72 4.31
C HIS A 101 4.18 -1.46 5.36
N GLY A 102 2.94 -1.77 5.00
CA GLY A 102 2.06 -2.59 5.81
C GLY A 102 2.01 -4.03 5.32
N THR A 103 2.26 -4.97 6.22
CA THR A 103 2.26 -6.42 5.94
C THR A 103 1.58 -7.19 7.08
N GLY A 104 1.47 -8.52 6.94
CA GLY A 104 1.08 -9.41 8.03
C GLY A 104 2.28 -9.78 8.92
N SER A 105 2.08 -9.92 10.22
CA SER A 105 3.14 -10.23 11.20
C SER A 105 4.00 -11.43 10.84
N GLY A 106 3.42 -12.48 10.23
CA GLY A 106 4.15 -13.67 9.80
C GLY A 106 5.17 -13.45 8.69
N ALA A 107 5.14 -12.32 7.98
CA ALA A 107 6.10 -11.98 6.94
C ALA A 107 7.29 -11.15 7.45
N VAL A 108 7.25 -10.65 8.70
CA VAL A 108 8.23 -9.68 9.22
C VAL A 108 9.64 -10.24 9.22
N GLU A 109 9.84 -11.48 9.67
CA GLU A 109 11.17 -12.10 9.75
C GLU A 109 11.83 -12.22 8.38
N SER A 110 11.11 -12.77 7.38
CA SER A 110 11.62 -12.88 6.01
C SER A 110 11.88 -11.49 5.42
N ILE A 111 11.01 -10.50 5.65
CA ILE A 111 11.22 -9.13 5.18
C ILE A 111 12.48 -8.48 5.79
N LEU A 112 12.72 -8.67 7.09
CA LEU A 112 13.91 -8.13 7.76
C LEU A 112 15.20 -8.85 7.35
N THR A 113 15.10 -10.04 6.77
CA THR A 113 16.26 -10.83 6.32
C THR A 113 16.54 -10.62 4.83
N GLU A 114 15.51 -10.62 4.00
CA GLU A 114 15.60 -10.65 2.54
C GLU A 114 15.21 -9.33 1.87
N GLY A 115 14.59 -8.41 2.61
CA GLY A 115 14.01 -7.17 2.09
C GLY A 115 12.60 -7.35 1.57
N ILE A 116 12.01 -6.27 1.05
CA ILE A 116 10.66 -6.28 0.48
C ILE A 116 10.77 -6.44 -1.04
N LYS A 117 10.21 -7.53 -1.56
CA LYS A 117 10.12 -7.84 -2.98
C LYS A 117 8.75 -7.42 -3.53
N LYS A 118 8.68 -7.05 -4.81
CA LYS A 118 7.43 -6.71 -5.50
C LYS A 118 6.46 -7.89 -5.69
N MET A 119 6.95 -9.13 -5.50
CA MET A 119 6.21 -10.38 -5.70
C MET A 119 5.58 -10.42 -7.10
N SER A 120 4.27 -10.68 -7.23
CA SER A 120 3.56 -10.71 -8.51
C SER A 120 3.17 -9.32 -9.06
N ARG A 121 3.61 -8.23 -8.43
CA ARG A 121 3.35 -6.86 -8.87
C ARG A 121 4.57 -6.26 -9.56
N HIS A 122 4.37 -5.16 -10.28
CA HIS A 122 5.46 -4.41 -10.91
C HIS A 122 6.41 -3.72 -9.93
N HIS A 123 5.91 -3.31 -8.77
CA HIS A 123 6.68 -2.57 -7.77
C HIS A 123 6.21 -2.90 -6.36
N VAL A 124 7.10 -2.71 -5.38
CA VAL A 124 6.74 -2.60 -3.97
C VAL A 124 5.91 -1.33 -3.78
N HIS A 125 4.82 -1.43 -3.02
CA HIS A 125 3.94 -0.31 -2.74
C HIS A 125 4.19 0.21 -1.33
N LEU A 126 4.32 1.53 -1.22
CA LEU A 126 4.63 2.26 -0.01
C LEU A 126 3.58 3.34 0.26
N SER A 127 3.29 3.54 1.54
CA SER A 127 2.34 4.53 2.05
C SER A 127 3.10 5.71 2.66
N ARG A 128 2.54 6.92 2.54
CA ARG A 128 3.10 8.11 3.20
C ARG A 128 2.83 8.16 4.70
N ASP A 129 1.80 7.45 5.16
CA ASP A 129 1.38 7.48 6.55
C ASP A 129 1.15 6.06 7.12
N ILE A 130 1.33 5.96 8.43
CA ILE A 130 1.21 4.72 9.21
C ILE A 130 -0.22 4.17 9.17
N GLN A 131 -1.24 5.03 9.17
CA GLN A 131 -2.64 4.60 9.23
C GLN A 131 -3.04 3.86 7.94
N THR A 132 -2.58 4.34 6.79
CA THR A 132 -2.74 3.68 5.49
C THR A 132 -1.98 2.36 5.46
N ALA A 133 -0.73 2.33 5.94
CA ALA A 133 0.05 1.10 6.04
C ALA A 133 -0.65 0.05 6.92
N HIS A 134 -1.17 0.44 8.09
CA HIS A 134 -1.94 -0.43 8.98
C HIS A 134 -3.16 -1.04 8.27
N LYS A 135 -3.95 -0.21 7.56
CA LYS A 135 -5.12 -0.67 6.78
C LYS A 135 -4.75 -1.60 5.62
N VAL A 136 -3.53 -1.49 5.09
CA VAL A 136 -3.00 -2.39 4.06
C VAL A 136 -2.55 -3.71 4.68
N GLY A 137 -1.76 -3.65 5.76
CA GLY A 137 -1.26 -4.83 6.48
C GLY A 137 -2.37 -5.71 7.05
N GLY A 138 -3.44 -5.10 7.57
CA GLY A 138 -4.59 -5.83 8.12
C GLY A 138 -5.34 -6.72 7.12
N ARG A 139 -5.05 -6.63 5.82
CA ARG A 139 -5.59 -7.55 4.80
C ARG A 139 -4.86 -8.89 4.77
N HIS A 140 -3.72 -8.98 5.43
CA HIS A 140 -2.82 -10.12 5.44
C HIS A 140 -2.73 -10.78 6.83
N GLY A 141 -3.72 -10.52 7.70
CA GLY A 141 -3.76 -10.99 9.08
C GLY A 141 -3.48 -9.88 10.08
N ILE A 142 -2.79 -10.21 11.16
CA ILE A 142 -2.39 -9.26 12.19
C ILE A 142 -1.38 -8.26 11.57
N PRO A 143 -1.67 -6.95 11.55
CA PRO A 143 -0.82 -6.01 10.85
C PRO A 143 0.54 -5.84 11.52
N ALA A 144 1.56 -5.67 10.68
CA ALA A 144 2.88 -5.18 11.05
C ALA A 144 3.25 -4.03 10.10
N ILE A 145 3.92 -3.02 10.63
CA ILE A 145 4.30 -1.82 9.90
C ILE A 145 5.82 -1.68 9.94
N LEU A 146 6.42 -1.64 8.76
CA LEU A 146 7.83 -1.31 8.59
C LEU A 146 7.95 0.13 8.10
N SER A 147 8.84 0.90 8.73
CA SER A 147 9.32 2.16 8.17
C SER A 147 10.48 1.91 7.22
N VAL A 148 10.52 2.67 6.14
CA VAL A 148 11.51 2.62 5.08
C VAL A 148 12.25 3.95 5.05
N ASP A 149 13.57 3.93 5.18
CA ASP A 149 14.43 5.10 4.98
C ASP A 149 14.59 5.40 3.48
N ALA A 150 13.56 6.04 2.92
CA ALA A 150 13.45 6.26 1.49
C ALA A 150 14.39 7.37 0.98
N ALA A 151 14.78 8.32 1.84
CA ALA A 151 15.83 9.29 1.49
C ALA A 151 17.18 8.59 1.31
N ALA A 152 17.62 7.78 2.28
CA ALA A 152 18.88 7.06 2.16
C ALA A 152 18.89 6.12 0.94
N MET A 153 17.78 5.42 0.67
CA MET A 153 17.64 4.62 -0.55
C MET A 153 17.77 5.48 -1.82
N HIS A 154 17.16 6.66 -1.85
CA HIS A 154 17.26 7.51 -3.02
C HIS A 154 18.69 8.00 -3.25
N ASP A 155 19.38 8.41 -2.18
CA ASP A 155 20.78 8.83 -2.22
C ASP A 155 21.71 7.70 -2.69
N ASP A 156 21.38 6.45 -2.35
CA ASP A 156 22.08 5.23 -2.80
C ASP A 156 21.68 4.76 -4.21
N GLY A 157 20.86 5.54 -4.93
CA GLY A 157 20.56 5.33 -6.35
C GLY A 157 19.28 4.54 -6.66
N TYR A 158 18.47 4.21 -5.67
CA TYR A 158 17.19 3.54 -5.90
C TYR A 158 16.18 4.52 -6.54
N THR A 159 15.52 4.06 -7.61
CA THR A 159 14.53 4.88 -8.32
C THR A 159 13.16 4.71 -7.69
N PHE A 160 12.58 5.83 -7.24
CA PHE A 160 11.21 5.89 -6.74
C PHE A 160 10.28 6.51 -7.76
N TYR A 161 9.02 6.11 -7.69
CA TYR A 161 7.93 6.71 -8.44
C TYR A 161 6.79 7.08 -7.51
N CYS A 162 6.08 8.15 -7.85
CA CYS A 162 4.85 8.52 -7.17
C CYS A 162 3.68 8.42 -8.15
N SER A 163 2.71 7.61 -7.79
CA SER A 163 1.45 7.51 -8.53
C SER A 163 0.59 8.76 -8.38
N GLU A 164 -0.37 8.95 -9.30
CA GLU A 164 -1.34 10.06 -9.21
C GLU A 164 -2.13 10.07 -7.89
N ASN A 165 -2.39 8.89 -7.30
CA ASN A 165 -3.09 8.78 -6.02
C ASN A 165 -2.14 8.79 -4.80
N GLY A 166 -0.88 9.19 -4.98
CA GLY A 166 0.08 9.43 -3.90
C GLY A 166 0.62 8.17 -3.21
N VAL A 167 0.45 7.00 -3.83
CA VAL A 167 1.15 5.75 -3.49
C VAL A 167 2.55 5.81 -4.08
N TRP A 168 3.55 5.47 -3.25
CA TRP A 168 4.95 5.42 -3.65
C TRP A 168 5.33 4.02 -4.09
N LEU A 169 6.21 3.94 -5.09
CA LEU A 169 6.63 2.70 -5.72
C LEU A 169 8.15 2.64 -5.81
N VAL A 170 8.69 1.43 -5.62
CA VAL A 170 10.11 1.11 -5.80
C VAL A 170 10.22 -0.36 -6.21
N ASP A 171 11.28 -0.74 -6.94
CA ASP A 171 11.42 -2.11 -7.44
C ASP A 171 11.66 -3.14 -6.32
N PHE A 172 12.55 -2.79 -5.38
CA PHE A 172 12.97 -3.62 -4.25
C PHE A 172 13.39 -2.74 -3.08
N ILE A 173 13.23 -3.24 -1.85
CA ILE A 173 13.68 -2.56 -0.63
C ILE A 173 14.63 -3.46 0.15
N PRO A 174 15.93 -3.15 0.18
CA PRO A 174 16.90 -3.93 0.96
C PRO A 174 16.65 -3.86 2.48
N PRO A 175 17.04 -4.90 3.24
CA PRO A 175 16.85 -4.97 4.69
C PRO A 175 17.40 -3.78 5.50
N ASN A 176 18.55 -3.22 5.09
CA ASN A 176 19.26 -2.18 5.83
C ASN A 176 18.49 -0.84 5.89
N TYR A 177 17.47 -0.65 5.04
CA TYR A 177 16.59 0.52 5.07
C TYR A 177 15.29 0.28 5.83
N LEU A 178 15.09 -0.93 6.37
CA LEU A 178 13.87 -1.34 7.05
C LEU A 178 14.03 -1.26 8.56
N LYS A 179 13.02 -0.70 9.23
CA LYS A 179 12.87 -0.78 10.69
C LYS A 179 11.43 -1.17 11.01
N LEU A 180 11.26 -2.13 11.92
CA LEU A 180 9.95 -2.47 12.45
C LEU A 180 9.44 -1.29 13.30
N SER A 181 8.36 -0.65 12.86
CA SER A 181 7.82 0.55 13.50
C SER A 181 6.67 0.21 14.44
N GLN A 182 5.78 -0.71 14.05
CA GLN A 182 4.67 -1.18 14.88
C GLN A 182 4.39 -2.66 14.60
N LEU A 183 4.15 -3.42 15.67
CA LEU A 183 3.62 -4.77 15.61
C LEU A 183 2.36 -4.80 16.47
N THR A 184 1.21 -5.06 15.85
CA THR A 184 0.03 -5.42 16.63
C THR A 184 0.25 -6.82 17.15
N VAL A 185 0.26 -7.00 18.46
CA VAL A 185 0.11 -8.31 19.09
C VAL A 185 -1.31 -8.34 19.62
N ASP A 186 -2.09 -9.33 19.19
CA ASP A 186 -3.39 -9.57 19.80
C ASP A 186 -3.18 -9.75 21.31
N SER A 187 -3.89 -8.92 22.06
CA SER A 187 -3.90 -8.78 23.51
C SER A 187 -3.29 -9.95 24.32
N TYR A 188 -2.06 -9.78 24.80
CA TYR A 188 -1.80 -10.11 26.19
C TYR A 188 -2.27 -8.91 27.02
N GLN A 189 -3.46 -9.03 27.63
CA GLN A 189 -3.69 -8.29 28.86
C GLN A 189 -2.69 -8.87 29.87
N LEU A 190 -1.55 -8.19 30.05
CA LEU A 190 -0.89 -8.31 31.35
C LEU A 190 -1.93 -7.83 32.37
N PRO A 191 -2.33 -8.65 33.36
CA PRO A 191 -3.14 -8.13 34.45
C PRO A 191 -2.39 -6.91 35.00
N ILE A 192 -3.11 -5.81 35.18
CA ILE A 192 -2.62 -4.68 35.96
C ILE A 192 -2.50 -5.21 37.39
N THR A 193 -1.41 -5.90 37.70
CA THR A 193 -1.02 -6.11 39.08
C THR A 193 -0.41 -4.78 39.51
N ASN A 194 -1.07 -4.12 40.46
CA ASN A 194 -0.49 -3.03 41.24
C ASN A 194 0.68 -3.60 42.06
N TYR A 195 1.79 -3.94 41.42
CA TYR A 195 3.06 -4.11 42.09
C TYR A 195 3.61 -2.72 42.39
N GLN A 196 3.24 -2.19 43.55
CA GLN A 196 4.07 -1.18 44.20
C GLN A 196 5.40 -1.84 44.53
N LEU A 197 6.48 -1.37 43.90
CA LEU A 197 7.82 -1.65 44.40
C LEU A 197 7.87 -1.19 45.86
N PRO A 198 8.28 -2.04 46.82
CA PRO A 198 8.48 -1.57 48.18
C PRO A 198 9.55 -0.48 48.14
N ILE A 199 9.19 0.70 48.64
CA ILE A 199 10.12 1.79 48.88
C ILE A 199 11.04 1.29 49.99
N THR A 200 12.16 0.68 49.64
CA THR A 200 13.20 0.35 50.62
C THR A 200 13.92 1.65 50.95
N HIS A 201 13.55 2.29 52.06
CA HIS A 201 14.41 3.24 52.73
C HIS A 201 15.62 2.48 53.30
N SER A 202 16.63 2.26 52.46
CA SER A 202 17.96 1.90 52.95
C SER A 202 18.58 3.15 53.59
N PRO A 203 18.92 3.16 54.89
CA PRO A 203 19.67 4.25 55.46
C PRO A 203 21.08 4.28 54.85
N LEU A 204 21.55 5.48 54.51
CA LEU A 204 22.92 5.72 54.06
C LEU A 204 23.91 5.20 55.11
N PRO A 205 24.96 4.44 54.72
CA PRO A 205 25.98 4.01 55.66
C PRO A 205 26.75 5.22 56.19
N ASN A 206 26.78 5.32 57.51
CA ASN A 206 27.50 6.35 58.26
C ASN A 206 29.01 6.14 58.05
N LEU A 207 29.64 6.99 57.26
CA LEU A 207 31.09 6.99 57.10
C LEU A 207 31.73 7.63 58.35
N LYS A 208 31.94 6.84 59.40
CA LYS A 208 32.89 7.21 60.46
C LYS A 208 34.18 6.43 60.26
N SER A 209 35.20 7.20 59.89
CA SER A 209 36.61 6.85 59.81
C SER A 209 37.13 6.17 61.07
N LYS A 210 37.88 5.09 60.89
CA LYS A 210 38.91 4.65 61.82
C LYS A 210 40.00 5.74 61.88
N ILE A 211 40.28 6.25 63.08
CA ILE A 211 41.54 6.24 63.84
C ILE A 211 41.25 6.92 65.16
#